data_AF-A0A1A2DS45-F1
#
_entry.id   AF-A0A1A2DS45-F1
#
_cell.length_a   1.000
_cell.length_b   1.000
_cell.length_c   1.000
_cell.angle_alpha   90.00
_cell.angle_beta   90.00
_cell.angle_gamma   90.00
#
_symmetry.space_group_name_H-M   'P 1'
#
loop_
_entity.id
_entity.type
_entity.pdbx_description
1 polymer ?
#
loop_
_entity_poly.entity_id
_entity_poly.type
_entity_poly.pdbx_seq_one_letter_code
_entity_poly.pdbx_strand_id
1 'polypeptide(L)'
;MLARLDEAFEKEGIATYPRLTDPDLKSHDRVYILDAAKPIKGLAPMRELFRDETTLQEFIWKHHDWFPDLRRLGLHNFQQQAALGSGRRVDLLCKRRGSKQLVGIELKVREPDDRAVGQLQQYLDDLADHAQTNGYDSAHLIVITGQPDTSVRNRVEQYAARQGHEVTFLLYRVHMELSSHP
;
A
#
# COMPACT_ATOMS: atom_id res chain seq x y z
N MET A 1 -25.77 13.66 16.14
CA MET A 1 -26.31 13.74 14.77
C MET A 1 -25.70 12.66 13.89
N LEU A 2 -24.36 12.60 13.73
CA LEU A 2 -23.68 11.58 12.91
C LEU A 2 -24.00 10.13 13.33
N ALA A 3 -24.02 9.81 14.63
CA ALA A 3 -24.39 8.47 15.10
C ALA A 3 -25.79 8.02 14.65
N ARG A 4 -26.76 8.94 14.61
CA ARG A 4 -28.13 8.63 14.15
C ARG A 4 -28.18 8.42 12.63
N LEU A 5 -27.31 9.10 11.88
CA LEU A 5 -27.20 8.93 10.42
C LEU A 5 -26.50 7.61 10.08
N ASP A 6 -25.44 7.26 10.82
CA ASP A 6 -24.72 5.98 10.70
C ASP A 6 -25.69 4.81 10.94
N GLU A 7 -26.49 4.88 12.00
CA GLU A 7 -27.53 3.87 12.30
C GLU A 7 -28.62 3.79 11.21
N ALA A 8 -29.01 4.92 10.63
CA ALA A 8 -29.99 4.95 9.54
C ALA A 8 -29.43 4.31 8.27
N PHE A 9 -28.17 4.58 7.91
CA PHE A 9 -27.50 3.94 6.78
C PHE A 9 -27.37 2.42 6.99
N GLU A 10 -26.96 1.98 8.17
CA GLU A 10 -26.88 0.55 8.48
C GLU A 10 -28.22 -0.17 8.29
N LYS A 11 -29.34 0.45 8.72
CA LYS A 11 -30.70 -0.11 8.53
C LYS A 11 -31.10 -0.26 7.07
N GLU A 12 -30.59 0.60 6.19
CA GLU A 12 -30.83 0.57 4.75
C GLU A 12 -29.78 -0.27 3.99
N GLY A 13 -28.91 -1.00 4.69
CA GLY A 13 -27.87 -1.82 4.07
C GLY A 13 -26.73 -1.00 3.44
N ILE A 14 -26.53 0.22 3.92
CA ILE A 14 -25.48 1.13 3.48
C ILE A 14 -24.38 1.16 4.55
N ALA A 15 -23.15 0.83 4.15
CA ALA A 15 -21.98 0.99 5.00
C ALA A 15 -21.24 2.28 4.64
N THR A 16 -20.58 2.90 5.63
CA THR A 16 -19.65 4.00 5.35
C THR A 16 -18.23 3.64 5.73
N TYR A 17 -17.28 4.18 4.98
CA TYR A 17 -15.88 4.05 5.29
C TYR A 17 -15.13 5.40 5.16
N PRO A 18 -14.41 5.85 6.20
CA PRO A 18 -14.49 5.34 7.58
C PRO A 18 -15.93 5.45 8.13
N ARG A 19 -16.21 4.80 9.26
CA ARG A 19 -17.54 4.93 9.89
C ARG A 19 -17.79 6.38 10.27
N LEU A 20 -19.03 6.86 10.14
CA LEU A 20 -19.37 8.23 10.57
C LEU A 20 -19.18 8.44 12.08
N THR A 21 -19.11 7.33 12.83
CA THR A 21 -18.87 7.26 14.27
C THR A 21 -17.40 7.01 14.63
N ASP A 22 -16.49 6.89 13.66
CA ASP A 22 -15.06 6.71 13.93
C ASP A 22 -14.50 7.96 14.64
N PRO A 23 -13.89 7.83 15.83
CA PRO A 23 -13.37 8.97 16.59
C PRO A 23 -12.21 9.69 15.88
N ASP A 24 -11.53 9.03 14.94
CA ASP A 24 -10.42 9.62 14.19
C ASP A 24 -10.86 10.36 12.93
N LEU A 25 -12.12 10.20 12.50
CA LEU A 25 -12.68 10.89 11.33
C LEU A 25 -12.64 12.42 11.52
N LYS A 26 -12.05 13.13 10.56
CA LYS A 26 -11.98 14.59 10.50
C LYS A 26 -12.94 15.16 9.46
N SER A 27 -13.28 16.44 9.58
CA SER A 27 -14.23 17.12 8.68
C SER A 27 -13.78 17.20 7.20
N HIS A 28 -12.50 17.02 6.93
CA HIS A 28 -11.92 17.04 5.59
C HIS A 28 -11.67 15.63 5.02
N ASP A 29 -11.92 14.57 5.81
CA ASP A 29 -11.77 13.21 5.32
C ASP A 29 -12.92 12.86 4.37
N ARG A 30 -12.59 12.09 3.34
CA ARG A 30 -13.60 11.53 2.43
C ARG A 30 -14.26 10.34 3.11
N VAL A 31 -15.58 10.28 3.03
CA VAL A 31 -16.38 9.14 3.48
C VAL A 31 -16.97 8.46 2.25
N TYR A 32 -16.59 7.22 2.05
CA TYR A 32 -17.10 6.34 1.00
C TYR A 32 -18.41 5.71 1.46
N ILE A 33 -19.37 5.63 0.55
CA ILE A 33 -20.66 4.97 0.75
C ILE A 33 -20.60 3.64 -0.01
N LEU A 34 -20.82 2.55 0.70
CA LEU A 34 -20.63 1.19 0.22
C LEU A 34 -21.92 0.37 0.39
N ASP A 35 -22.10 -0.59 -0.49
CA ASP A 35 -23.13 -1.62 -0.37
C ASP A 35 -22.71 -2.60 0.75
N ALA A 36 -23.43 -2.61 1.88
CA ALA A 36 -23.10 -3.46 3.01
C ALA A 36 -23.21 -4.96 2.68
N ALA A 37 -23.99 -5.33 1.67
CA ALA A 37 -24.09 -6.71 1.19
C ALA A 37 -22.87 -7.14 0.37
N LYS A 38 -21.98 -6.21 -0.01
CA LYS A 38 -20.76 -6.45 -0.77
C LYS A 38 -19.54 -5.85 -0.06
N PRO A 39 -19.16 -6.39 1.11
CA PRO A 39 -18.06 -5.82 1.89
C PRO A 39 -16.74 -5.90 1.13
N ILE A 40 -15.97 -4.81 1.19
CA ILE A 40 -14.61 -4.79 0.66
C ILE A 40 -13.71 -5.56 1.62
N LYS A 41 -13.24 -6.74 1.18
CA LYS A 41 -12.37 -7.59 1.99
C LYS A 41 -11.04 -6.88 2.27
N GLY A 42 -10.66 -6.82 3.53
CA GLY A 42 -9.39 -6.23 3.95
C GLY A 42 -9.49 -4.74 4.33
N LEU A 43 -10.64 -4.10 4.13
CA LEU A 43 -10.89 -2.75 4.65
C LEU A 43 -10.62 -2.71 6.16
N ALA A 44 -9.89 -1.70 6.63
CA ALA A 44 -9.46 -1.58 8.03
C ALA A 44 -9.83 -0.21 8.59
N PRO A 45 -10.30 -0.08 9.84
CA PRO A 45 -10.61 1.21 10.45
C PRO A 45 -9.38 2.12 10.53
N MET A 46 -9.57 3.44 10.62
CA MET A 46 -8.45 4.40 10.54
C MET A 46 -7.38 4.18 11.64
N ARG A 47 -7.79 3.75 12.84
CA ARG A 47 -6.90 3.40 13.95
C ARG A 47 -5.95 2.22 13.67
N GLU A 48 -6.25 1.38 12.69
CA GLU A 48 -5.40 0.26 12.26
C GLU A 48 -4.42 0.68 11.14
N LEU A 49 -4.39 1.96 10.79
CA LEU A 49 -3.52 2.50 9.74
C LEU A 49 -2.46 3.43 10.34
N PHE A 50 -1.37 3.62 9.61
CA PHE A 50 -0.48 4.75 9.90
C PHE A 50 -1.18 6.07 9.57
N ARG A 51 -0.70 7.15 10.16
CA ARG A 51 -1.28 8.48 9.96
C ARG A 51 -0.93 9.08 8.59
N ASP A 52 0.31 8.83 8.14
CA ASP A 52 0.89 9.40 6.91
C ASP A 52 1.98 8.48 6.34
N GLU A 53 2.26 8.65 5.04
CA GLU A 53 3.23 7.85 4.30
C GLU A 53 4.64 7.93 4.89
N THR A 54 5.04 9.08 5.44
CA THR A 54 6.35 9.25 6.08
C THR A 54 6.53 8.30 7.26
N THR A 55 5.55 8.25 8.16
CA THR A 55 5.60 7.38 9.34
C THR A 55 5.55 5.91 8.94
N LEU A 56 4.74 5.56 7.94
CA LEU A 56 4.72 4.20 7.37
C LEU A 56 6.11 3.84 6.79
N GLN A 57 6.71 4.73 6.00
CA GLN A 57 8.02 4.51 5.40
C GLN A 57 9.11 4.30 6.46
N GLU A 58 9.14 5.13 7.49
CA GLU A 58 10.08 4.96 8.58
C GLU A 58 9.90 3.61 9.30
N PHE A 59 8.65 3.19 9.52
CA PHE A 59 8.35 1.94 10.17
C PHE A 59 8.80 0.75 9.31
N ILE A 60 8.42 0.70 8.03
CA ILE A 60 8.84 -0.35 7.12
C ILE A 60 10.36 -0.37 6.97
N TRP A 61 11.02 0.79 6.88
CA TRP A 61 12.47 0.86 6.84
C TRP A 61 13.13 0.23 8.07
N LYS A 62 12.71 0.62 9.27
CA LYS A 62 13.29 0.15 10.54
C LYS A 62 12.97 -1.32 10.83
N HIS A 63 11.85 -1.82 10.29
CA HIS A 63 11.26 -3.09 10.69
C HIS A 63 10.94 -4.01 9.51
N HIS A 64 11.53 -3.82 8.33
CA HIS A 64 11.26 -4.68 7.15
C HIS A 64 11.50 -6.16 7.46
N ASP A 65 12.47 -6.46 8.33
CA ASP A 65 12.76 -7.81 8.81
C ASP A 65 11.69 -8.40 9.73
N TRP A 66 10.69 -7.65 10.19
CA TRP A 66 9.60 -8.19 11.01
C TRP A 66 8.54 -8.91 10.16
N PHE A 67 8.41 -8.54 8.89
CA PHE A 67 7.34 -9.03 8.01
C PHE A 67 7.73 -10.35 7.34
N PRO A 68 7.03 -11.47 7.61
CA PRO A 68 7.34 -12.76 7.01
C PRO A 68 7.35 -12.74 5.48
N ASP A 69 6.42 -12.01 4.86
CA ASP A 69 6.32 -11.94 3.40
C ASP A 69 7.49 -11.19 2.77
N LEU A 70 7.97 -10.12 3.39
CA LEU A 70 9.20 -9.44 2.94
C LEU A 70 10.46 -10.28 3.20
N ARG A 71 10.55 -10.93 4.37
CA ARG A 71 11.68 -11.82 4.69
C ARG A 71 11.81 -12.98 3.71
N ARG A 72 10.69 -13.61 3.31
CA ARG A 72 10.68 -14.72 2.34
C ARG A 72 11.24 -14.33 0.99
N LEU A 73 11.14 -13.06 0.60
CA LEU A 73 11.70 -12.56 -0.63
C LEU A 73 13.23 -12.41 -0.56
N GLY A 74 13.84 -12.43 0.63
CA GLY A 74 15.29 -12.31 0.80
C GLY A 74 15.82 -10.95 0.34
N LEU A 75 15.09 -9.87 0.63
CA LEU A 75 15.46 -8.51 0.25
C LEU A 75 16.69 -8.02 1.05
N HIS A 76 17.54 -7.21 0.43
CA HIS A 76 18.74 -6.64 1.06
C HIS A 76 19.21 -5.36 0.34
N ASN A 77 20.22 -4.67 0.90
CA ASN A 77 20.76 -3.40 0.37
C ASN A 77 19.68 -2.32 0.20
N PHE A 78 18.86 -2.16 1.23
CA PHE A 78 17.79 -1.18 1.23
C PHE A 78 18.35 0.26 1.16
N GLN A 79 17.65 1.12 0.43
CA GLN A 79 17.88 2.56 0.32
C GLN A 79 16.53 3.27 0.43
N GLN A 80 16.46 4.38 1.18
CA GLN A 80 15.25 5.20 1.27
C GLN A 80 15.24 6.28 0.18
N GLN A 81 14.06 6.57 -0.38
CA GLN A 81 13.82 7.68 -1.31
C GLN A 81 14.79 7.67 -2.50
N ALA A 82 15.10 6.47 -3.03
CA ALA A 82 16.10 6.31 -4.07
C ALA A 82 15.62 6.91 -5.40
N ALA A 83 16.46 7.71 -6.05
CA ALA A 83 16.17 8.28 -7.36
C ALA A 83 16.41 7.24 -8.46
N LEU A 84 15.42 7.09 -9.34
CA LEU A 84 15.51 6.31 -10.56
C LEU A 84 16.14 7.16 -11.68
N GLY A 85 16.44 6.53 -12.82
CA GLY A 85 17.04 7.23 -13.98
C GLY A 85 16.16 8.36 -14.53
N SER A 86 14.85 8.24 -14.36
CA SER A 86 13.84 9.24 -14.71
C SER A 86 13.82 10.47 -13.80
N GLY A 87 14.53 10.43 -12.66
CA GLY A 87 14.44 11.43 -11.60
C GLY A 87 13.29 11.20 -10.61
N ARG A 88 12.36 10.27 -10.88
CA ARG A 88 11.34 9.86 -9.89
C ARG A 88 12.01 9.14 -8.72
N ARG A 89 11.37 9.21 -7.55
CA ARG A 89 11.83 8.52 -6.34
C ARG A 89 10.86 7.40 -5.97
N VAL A 90 11.44 6.27 -5.59
CA VAL A 90 10.71 5.16 -4.96
C VAL A 90 10.95 5.23 -3.45
N ASP A 91 9.92 4.91 -2.65
CA ASP A 91 10.00 5.03 -1.20
C ASP A 91 11.15 4.21 -0.62
N LEU A 92 11.25 2.94 -1.03
CA LEU A 92 12.40 2.09 -0.75
C LEU A 92 12.88 1.37 -2.01
N LEU A 93 14.20 1.25 -2.15
CA LEU A 93 14.83 0.45 -3.20
C LEU A 93 15.72 -0.60 -2.55
N CYS A 94 15.64 -1.84 -3.01
CA CYS A 94 16.42 -2.94 -2.49
C CYS A 94 16.69 -3.97 -3.58
N LYS A 95 17.38 -5.06 -3.22
CA LYS A 95 17.76 -6.13 -4.13
C LYS A 95 17.27 -7.46 -3.59
N ARG A 96 16.90 -8.37 -4.48
CA ARG A 96 16.59 -9.76 -4.10
C ARG A 96 17.86 -10.59 -3.98
N ARG A 97 18.00 -11.41 -2.94
CA ARG A 97 19.13 -12.37 -2.84
C ARG A 97 18.97 -13.49 -3.86
N GLY A 98 20.09 -13.93 -4.43
CA GLY A 98 20.13 -15.08 -5.35
C GLY A 98 19.65 -14.77 -6.78
N SER A 99 19.13 -13.58 -7.05
CA SER A 99 18.87 -13.07 -8.40
C SER A 99 19.43 -11.67 -8.55
N LYS A 100 19.77 -11.23 -9.77
CA LYS A 100 20.05 -9.81 -10.02
C LYS A 100 18.75 -9.05 -10.26
N GLN A 101 17.78 -9.19 -9.35
CA GLN A 101 16.51 -8.49 -9.44
C GLN A 101 16.52 -7.25 -8.55
N LEU A 102 16.19 -6.11 -9.15
CA LEU A 102 15.98 -4.85 -8.45
C LEU A 102 14.54 -4.79 -7.94
N VAL A 103 14.35 -4.40 -6.68
CA VAL A 103 13.02 -4.37 -6.05
C VAL A 103 12.73 -2.96 -5.56
N GLY A 104 11.70 -2.34 -6.14
CA GLY A 104 11.13 -1.09 -5.64
C GLY A 104 9.98 -1.38 -4.69
N ILE A 105 9.87 -0.62 -3.61
CA ILE A 105 8.73 -0.69 -2.68
C ILE A 105 8.08 0.69 -2.64
N GLU A 106 6.80 0.73 -3.01
CA GLU A 106 5.95 1.92 -2.97
C GLU A 106 4.96 1.78 -1.82
N LEU A 107 4.79 2.84 -1.03
CA LEU A 107 3.98 2.84 0.18
C LEU A 107 2.77 3.76 0.01
N LYS A 108 1.60 3.28 0.46
CA LYS A 108 0.36 4.06 0.47
C LYS A 108 -0.35 3.86 1.80
N VAL A 109 -0.67 4.96 2.49
CA VAL A 109 -1.44 4.86 3.73
C VAL A 109 -2.92 4.73 3.46
N ARG A 110 -3.44 5.51 2.51
CA ARG A 110 -4.85 5.55 2.15
C ARG A 110 -5.08 4.96 0.76
N GLU A 111 -6.36 4.78 0.40
CA GLU A 111 -6.72 4.26 -0.92
C GLU A 111 -6.02 5.04 -2.03
N PRO A 112 -5.43 4.34 -3.01
CA PRO A 112 -4.96 4.97 -4.22
C PRO A 112 -6.16 5.56 -4.97
N ASP A 113 -6.18 6.87 -5.21
CA ASP A 113 -7.17 7.44 -6.12
C ASP A 113 -6.91 6.94 -7.57
N ASP A 114 -7.84 7.14 -8.51
CA ASP A 114 -7.66 6.69 -9.91
C ASP A 114 -6.35 7.20 -10.56
N ARG A 115 -5.75 8.28 -10.04
CA ARG A 115 -4.45 8.80 -10.51
C ARG A 115 -3.29 7.88 -10.11
N ALA A 116 -3.43 7.11 -9.04
CA ALA A 116 -2.42 6.18 -8.59
C ALA A 116 -2.18 5.04 -9.58
N VAL A 117 -3.16 4.65 -10.41
CA VAL A 117 -2.94 3.64 -11.46
C VAL A 117 -1.85 4.11 -12.42
N GLY A 118 -1.99 5.34 -12.95
CA GLY A 118 -1.01 5.88 -13.89
C GLY A 118 0.37 6.07 -13.26
N GLN A 119 0.42 6.48 -11.98
CA GLN A 119 1.67 6.60 -11.23
C GLN A 119 2.37 5.25 -11.06
N LEU A 120 1.65 4.21 -10.62
CA LEU A 120 2.21 2.88 -10.42
C LEU A 120 2.68 2.23 -11.73
N GLN A 121 1.94 2.43 -12.82
CA GLN A 121 2.36 1.98 -14.16
C GLN A 121 3.67 2.64 -14.58
N GLN A 122 3.77 3.96 -14.40
CA GLN A 122 4.98 4.70 -14.72
C GLN A 122 6.16 4.31 -13.82
N TYR A 123 5.91 3.98 -12.55
CA TYR A 123 6.94 3.45 -11.66
C TYR A 123 7.44 2.07 -12.08
N LEU A 124 6.58 1.19 -12.59
CA LEU A 124 7.00 -0.10 -13.13
C LEU A 124 7.98 0.09 -14.29
N ASP A 125 7.61 0.94 -15.25
CA ASP A 125 8.42 1.22 -16.44
C ASP A 125 9.78 1.82 -16.03
N ASP A 126 9.76 2.88 -15.20
CA ASP A 126 10.98 3.54 -14.72
C ASP A 126 11.90 2.60 -13.94
N LEU A 127 11.33 1.72 -13.12
CA LEU A 127 12.09 0.76 -12.32
C LEU A 127 12.74 -0.30 -13.22
N ALA A 128 12.02 -0.77 -14.25
CA ALA A 128 12.55 -1.69 -15.24
C ALA A 128 13.70 -1.07 -16.05
N ASP A 129 13.52 0.15 -16.53
CA ASP A 129 14.56 0.90 -17.25
C ASP A 129 15.79 1.14 -16.37
N HIS A 130 15.57 1.51 -15.10
CA HIS A 130 16.65 1.70 -14.13
C HIS A 130 17.36 0.38 -13.83
N ALA A 131 16.63 -0.73 -13.70
CA ALA A 131 17.21 -2.06 -13.51
C ALA A 131 18.11 -2.43 -14.69
N GLN A 132 17.61 -2.29 -15.93
CA GLN A 132 18.37 -2.60 -17.13
C GLN A 132 19.64 -1.74 -17.26
N THR A 133 19.50 -0.42 -17.06
CA THR A 133 20.62 0.54 -17.16
C THR A 133 21.72 0.23 -16.14
N ASN A 134 21.38 -0.32 -14.98
CA ASN A 134 22.31 -0.64 -13.91
C ASN A 134 22.73 -2.13 -13.88
N GLY A 135 22.44 -2.89 -14.94
CA GLY A 135 22.91 -4.27 -15.12
C GLY A 135 22.19 -5.31 -14.24
N TYR A 136 20.95 -5.04 -13.85
CA TYR A 136 20.05 -6.01 -13.23
C TYR A 136 19.27 -6.80 -14.30
N ASP A 137 18.94 -8.05 -13.99
CA ASP A 137 18.25 -8.96 -14.92
C ASP A 137 16.74 -8.63 -15.01
N SER A 138 16.15 -8.11 -13.94
CA SER A 138 14.73 -7.76 -13.87
C SER A 138 14.40 -6.76 -12.76
N ALA A 139 13.17 -6.26 -12.79
CA ALA A 139 12.59 -5.37 -11.78
C ALA A 139 11.31 -5.98 -11.18
N HIS A 140 11.06 -5.70 -9.90
CA HIS A 140 9.83 -6.07 -9.19
C HIS A 140 9.35 -4.90 -8.33
N LEU A 141 8.12 -4.46 -8.53
CA LEU A 141 7.48 -3.46 -7.68
C LEU A 141 6.64 -4.14 -6.60
N ILE A 142 6.86 -3.78 -5.34
CA ILE A 142 6.00 -4.16 -4.22
C ILE A 142 5.22 -2.92 -3.79
N VAL A 143 3.90 -2.97 -3.85
CA VAL A 143 3.02 -1.92 -3.34
C VAL A 143 2.51 -2.35 -1.98
N ILE A 144 2.84 -1.61 -0.93
CA ILE A 144 2.33 -1.86 0.43
C ILE A 144 1.28 -0.78 0.73
N THR A 145 0.03 -1.20 0.89
CA THR A 145 -1.11 -0.30 1.13
C THR A 145 -1.80 -0.60 2.45
N GLY A 146 -2.39 0.41 3.06
CA GLY A 146 -3.25 0.26 4.25
C GLY A 146 -4.68 -0.10 3.92
N GLN A 147 -5.13 0.20 2.69
CA GLN A 147 -6.47 -0.10 2.21
C GLN A 147 -6.43 -0.91 0.90
N PRO A 148 -7.32 -1.91 0.76
CA PRO A 148 -7.45 -2.65 -0.49
C PRO A 148 -8.13 -1.79 -1.55
N ASP A 149 -7.56 -1.76 -2.76
CA ASP A 149 -8.25 -1.28 -3.95
C ASP A 149 -8.11 -2.33 -5.06
N THR A 150 -9.18 -3.12 -5.22
CA THR A 150 -9.21 -4.21 -6.20
C THR A 150 -9.17 -3.68 -7.64
N SER A 151 -9.73 -2.49 -7.90
CA SER A 151 -9.74 -1.90 -9.24
C SER A 151 -8.33 -1.46 -9.64
N VAL A 152 -7.66 -0.70 -8.77
CA VAL A 152 -6.28 -0.26 -8.97
C VAL A 152 -5.36 -1.48 -9.10
N ARG A 153 -5.45 -2.43 -8.16
CA ARG A 153 -4.66 -3.66 -8.19
C ARG A 153 -4.81 -4.39 -9.52
N ASN A 154 -6.04 -4.69 -9.95
CA ASN A 154 -6.29 -5.42 -11.18
C ASN A 154 -5.72 -4.70 -12.40
N ARG A 155 -5.91 -3.39 -12.49
CA ARG A 155 -5.42 -2.58 -13.63
C ARG A 155 -3.89 -2.54 -13.68
N VAL A 156 -3.23 -2.44 -12.53
CA VAL A 156 -1.76 -2.44 -12.43
C VAL A 156 -1.19 -3.82 -12.71
N GLU A 157 -1.76 -4.90 -12.14
CA GLU A 157 -1.33 -6.28 -12.41
C GLU A 157 -1.51 -6.64 -13.90
N GLN A 158 -2.62 -6.27 -14.53
CA GLN A 158 -2.84 -6.45 -15.96
C GLN A 158 -1.88 -5.65 -16.84
N TYR A 159 -1.47 -4.46 -16.38
CA TYR A 159 -0.46 -3.67 -17.08
C TYR A 159 0.92 -4.32 -16.96
N ALA A 160 1.33 -4.66 -15.74
CA ALA A 160 2.60 -5.30 -15.46
C ALA A 160 2.78 -6.59 -16.27
N ALA A 161 1.75 -7.45 -16.31
CA ALA A 161 1.76 -8.67 -17.10
C ALA A 161 1.95 -8.42 -18.61
N ARG A 162 1.36 -7.34 -19.17
CA ARG A 162 1.51 -6.98 -20.58
C ARG A 162 2.91 -6.45 -20.91
N GLN A 163 3.56 -5.78 -19.97
CA GLN A 163 4.92 -5.25 -20.13
C GLN A 163 6.01 -6.23 -19.70
N GLY A 164 5.65 -7.40 -19.15
CA GLY A 164 6.60 -8.36 -18.60
C GLY A 164 7.25 -7.86 -17.29
N HIS A 165 6.59 -6.98 -16.55
CA HIS A 165 7.01 -6.50 -15.24
C HIS A 165 6.38 -7.33 -14.11
N GLU A 166 7.09 -7.44 -13.00
CA GLU A 166 6.56 -8.06 -11.79
C GLU A 166 5.99 -7.00 -10.84
N VAL A 167 4.79 -7.24 -10.31
CA VAL A 167 4.17 -6.41 -9.27
C VAL A 167 3.54 -7.28 -8.19
N THR A 168 3.59 -6.84 -6.94
CA THR A 168 2.91 -7.50 -5.83
C THR A 168 2.27 -6.47 -4.91
N PHE A 169 1.02 -6.72 -4.51
CA PHE A 169 0.31 -5.89 -3.55
C PHE A 169 0.29 -6.57 -2.19
N LEU A 170 0.74 -5.85 -1.16
CA LEU A 170 0.68 -6.25 0.23
C LEU A 170 -0.24 -5.27 0.98
N LEU A 171 -1.05 -5.82 1.88
CA LEU A 171 -1.91 -5.04 2.76
C LEU A 171 -1.30 -5.05 4.16
N TYR A 172 -1.07 -3.88 4.75
CA TYR A 172 -0.61 -3.76 6.14
C TYR A 172 -1.77 -3.44 7.08
N ARG A 173 -1.60 -3.80 8.36
CA ARG A 173 -2.46 -3.39 9.47
C ARG A 173 -1.62 -3.17 10.73
N VAL A 174 -1.97 -2.16 11.51
CA VAL A 174 -1.38 -1.87 12.82
C VAL A 174 -2.30 -2.42 13.91
N HIS A 175 -1.76 -3.26 14.79
CA HIS A 175 -2.47 -3.76 15.96
C HIS A 175 -1.58 -3.60 17.19
N MET A 176 -2.12 -3.04 18.27
CA MET A 176 -1.41 -2.81 19.52
C MET A 176 -2.22 -3.39 20.67
N GLU A 177 -1.54 -4.11 21.56
CA GLU A 177 -2.13 -4.71 22.75
C GLU A 177 -1.28 -4.33 23.97
N LEU A 178 -1.94 -3.94 25.06
CA LEU A 178 -1.32 -3.70 26.37
C LEU A 178 -1.82 -4.79 27.32
N SER A 179 -0.89 -5.44 28.01
CA SER A 179 -1.18 -6.43 29.05
C SER A 179 -0.75 -5.87 30.41
N SER A 180 -1.38 -6.38 31.48
CA SER A 180 -1.01 -5.97 32.85
C SER A 180 0.43 -6.35 33.13
N HIS A 181 1.21 -5.39 33.63
CA HIS A 181 2.51 -5.68 34.22
C HIS A 181 2.27 -6.48 35.52
N PRO A 182 2.91 -7.65 35.69
CA PRO A 182 2.79 -8.43 36.92
C PRO A 182 3.32 -7.68 38.14
#